data_AF-A0A947XQY2-F1
#
_entry.id   AF-A0A947XQY2-F1
#
_cell.length_a   1.000
_cell.length_b   1.000
_cell.length_c   1.000
_cell.angle_alpha   90.00
_cell.angle_beta   90.00
_cell.angle_gamma   90.00
#
_symmetry.space_group_name_H-M   'P 1'
#
loop_
_entity.id
_entity.type
_entity.pdbx_description
1 polymer ?
#
loop_
_entity_poly.entity_id
_entity_poly.type
_entity_poly.pdbx_seq_one_letter_code
_entity_poly.pdbx_strand_id
1 'polypeptide(L)' 'MWERVYDQAAVCQSCQSCPIVEINHAEQRVRISDPAKPKSGTFTMTLEEYRIFFNNAPRSF' A
#
# COMPACT_ATOMS: atom_id res chain seq x y z
N MET A 1 0.42 -0.17 16.05
CA MET A 1 1.37 0.82 15.49
C MET A 1 1.52 0.49 14.01
N TRP A 2 1.52 1.50 13.14
CA TRP A 2 1.68 1.30 11.69
C TRP A 2 3.17 1.19 11.33
N GLU A 3 3.53 0.13 10.62
CA GLU A 3 4.87 -0.13 10.08
C GLU A 3 4.84 0.05 8.57
N ARG A 4 5.79 0.80 8.03
CA ARG A 4 5.92 1.00 6.57
C ARG A 4 6.69 -0.17 5.97
N VAL A 5 6.02 -0.96 5.14
CA VAL A 5 6.61 -2.15 4.50
C VAL A 5 6.99 -1.90 3.05
N TYR A 6 6.40 -0.88 2.43
CA TYR A 6 6.75 -0.47 1.08
C TYR A 6 6.67 1.04 0.95
N ASP A 7 7.80 1.62 0.57
CA ASP A 7 7.94 3.03 0.26
C ASP A 7 8.67 3.15 -1.06
N GLN A 8 7.92 3.18 -2.17
CA GLN A 8 8.59 3.23 -3.45
C GLN A 8 9.24 4.58 -3.74
N ALA A 9 9.10 5.63 -2.92
CA ALA A 9 9.94 6.82 -3.08
C ALA A 9 11.44 6.49 -2.90
N ALA A 10 11.76 5.40 -2.19
CA ALA A 10 13.12 4.87 -2.08
C ALA A 10 13.53 3.95 -3.25
N VAL A 11 12.60 3.49 -4.10
CA VAL A 11 12.83 2.41 -5.09
C VAL A 11 12.45 2.81 -6.53
N CYS A 12 11.53 3.75 -6.71
CA CYS A 12 11.08 4.30 -8.00
C CYS A 12 11.64 5.72 -8.16
N GLN A 13 12.72 5.85 -8.91
CA GLN A 13 13.34 7.17 -9.15
C GLN A 13 12.62 8.00 -10.23
N SER A 14 11.66 7.42 -10.96
CA SER A 14 11.02 8.05 -12.12
C SER A 14 9.51 8.27 -11.98
N CYS A 15 8.84 7.67 -10.99
CA CYS A 15 7.42 7.91 -10.70
C CYS A 15 7.31 8.81 -9.46
N GLN A 16 6.91 10.07 -9.66
CA GLN A 16 6.90 11.11 -8.61
C GLN A 16 5.97 10.85 -7.42
N SER A 17 5.12 9.82 -7.44
CA SER A 17 4.18 9.53 -6.35
C SER A 17 3.64 8.11 -6.42
N CYS A 18 4.45 7.14 -5.99
CA CYS A 18 3.97 5.78 -5.85
C CYS A 18 3.21 5.59 -4.54
N PRO A 19 2.23 4.67 -4.49
CA PRO A 19 1.52 4.37 -3.27
C PRO A 19 2.45 3.81 -2.19
N ILE A 20 2.30 4.31 -0.96
CA ILE A 20 2.95 3.81 0.25
C ILE A 20 2.09 2.69 0.82
N VAL A 21 2.71 1.59 1.26
CA VAL A 21 2.01 0.49 1.95
C VAL A 21 2.50 0.39 3.39
N GLU A 22 1.56 0.37 4.33
CA GLU A 22 1.79 0.26 5.75
C GLU A 22 0.93 -0.87 6.35
N ILE A 23 1.46 -1.57 7.35
CA ILE A 23 0.79 -2.67 8.03
C ILE A 23 0.67 -2.34 9.53
N ASN A 24 -0.50 -2.59 10.10
CA ASN A 24 -0.71 -2.60 11.54
C ASN A 24 -0.91 -4.04 11.99
N HIS A 25 0.15 -4.66 12.53
CA HIS A 25 0.13 -6.06 12.96
C HIS A 25 -0.84 -6.33 14.12
N ALA A 26 -1.05 -5.35 15.01
CA ALA A 26 -1.95 -5.51 16.14
C ALA A 26 -3.42 -5.58 15.69
N GLU A 27 -3.77 -4.77 14.68
CA GLU A 27 -5.15 -4.69 14.16
C GLU A 27 -5.37 -5.58 12.93
N GLN A 28 -4.33 -6.25 12.43
CA GLN A 28 -4.36 -7.04 11.20
C GLN A 28 -4.90 -6.23 10.01
N ARG A 29 -4.44 -4.98 9.86
CA ARG A 29 -4.87 -4.07 8.77
C ARG A 29 -3.70 -3.62 7.91
N VAL A 30 -4.00 -3.34 6.65
CA VAL A 30 -3.09 -2.76 5.65
C VAL A 30 -3.66 -1.43 5.19
N ARG A 31 -2.79 -0.43 5.08
CA ARG A 31 -3.11 0.89 4.55
C ARG A 31 -2.26 1.15 3.32
N ILE A 32 -2.92 1.51 2.22
CA ILE A 32 -2.28 1.94 0.98
C ILE A 32 -2.60 3.41 0.78
N SER A 33 -1.60 4.27 0.65
CA SER A 33 -1.77 5.72 0.57
C SER A 33 -1.01 6.29 -0.63
N ASP A 34 -1.69 6.96 -1.55
CA ASP A 34 -1.06 7.73 -2.64
C ASP A 34 -0.67 9.13 -2.14
N PRO A 35 0.65 9.45 -2.05
CA PRO A 35 1.10 10.76 -1.59
C PRO A 35 0.66 11.92 -2.48
N ALA A 36 0.41 11.71 -3.78
CA ALA A 36 -0.10 12.75 -4.67
C ALA A 36 -1.59 13.04 -4.47
N LYS A 37 -2.32 12.13 -3.80
CA LYS A 37 -3.76 12.25 -3.53
C LYS A 37 -4.05 12.02 -2.05
N PRO A 38 -3.53 12.85 -1.13
CA PRO A 38 -3.60 12.58 0.31
C PRO A 38 -5.03 12.50 0.87
N LYS A 39 -6.01 13.14 0.22
CA LYS A 39 -7.42 13.13 0.66
C LYS A 39 -8.25 11.98 0.10
N SER A 40 -7.88 11.42 -1.05
CA SER A 40 -8.72 10.47 -1.80
C SER A 40 -8.01 9.20 -2.23
N GLY A 41 -6.68 9.12 -2.07
CA GLY A 41 -5.84 7.99 -2.43
C GLY A 41 -5.44 7.12 -1.25
N THR A 42 -6.16 7.20 -0.12
CA THR A 42 -5.90 6.36 1.05
C THR A 42 -6.97 5.28 1.16
N PHE A 43 -6.54 4.03 1.16
CA PHE A 43 -7.38 2.85 1.28
C PHE A 43 -6.90 2.01 2.46
N THR A 44 -7.82 1.55 3.30
CA THR A 44 -7.52 0.65 4.42
C THR A 44 -8.34 -0.62 4.27
N MET A 45 -7.68 -1.76 4.39
CA MET A 45 -8.28 -3.09 4.29
C MET A 45 -7.71 -4.00 5.36
N THR A 46 -8.30 -5.16 5.57
CA THR A 46 -7.75 -6.21 6.41
C THR A 46 -6.55 -6.88 5.72
N LEU A 47 -5.71 -7.54 6.51
CA LEU A 47 -4.59 -8.33 5.98
C LEU A 47 -5.07 -9.46 5.06
N GLU A 48 -6.24 -10.04 5.34
CA GLU A 48 -6.86 -11.07 4.52
C GLU A 48 -7.31 -10.53 3.16
N GLU A 49 -8.05 -9.41 3.14
CA GLU A 49 -8.46 -8.73 1.90
C GLU A 49 -7.24 -8.35 1.06
N TYR A 50 -6.17 -7.84 1.69
CA TYR A 50 -4.94 -7.51 1.00
C TYR A 50 -4.29 -8.73 0.34
N ARG A 51 -4.26 -9.89 1.03
CA ARG A 51 -3.75 -11.15 0.45
C ARG A 51 -4.58 -11.60 -0.75
N ILE A 52 -5.90 -11.52 -0.64
CA ILE A 52 -6.81 -11.86 -1.75
C ILE A 52 -6.57 -10.92 -2.93
N PHE A 53 -6.50 -9.61 -2.68
CA PHE A 53 -6.22 -8.61 -3.70
C PHE A 53 -4.89 -8.90 -4.41
N PHE A 54 -3.80 -9.11 -3.65
CA PHE A 54 -2.48 -9.37 -4.21
C PHE A 54 -2.41 -10.67 -5.03
N ASN A 55 -3.10 -11.73 -4.59
CA ASN A 55 -3.13 -13.01 -5.30
C ASN A 55 -3.97 -12.98 -6.57
N ASN A 56 -4.98 -12.12 -6.63
CA ASN A 56 -5.86 -11.97 -7.79
C ASN A 56 -5.48 -10.82 -8.72
N ALA A 57 -4.54 -9.95 -8.32
CA ALA A 57 -4.07 -8.85 -9.14
C ALA A 57 -3.42 -9.41 -10.42
N PRO A 58 -3.87 -8.98 -11.62
CA PRO A 58 -3.25 -9.40 -12.86
C PRO A 58 -1.78 -8.96 -12.86
N ARG A 59 -0.88 -9.93 -12.98
CA ARG A 59 0.57 -9.69 -13.06
C ARG A 59 0.91 -9.28 -14.49
N SER A 60 0.78 -8.00 -14.81
CA SER A 60 1.42 -7.44 -16.00
C SER A 60 2.90 -7.20 -15.68
N PHE A 61 3.77 -8.07 -16.21
CA PHE A 61 5.22 -7.85 -16.22
C PHE A 61 5.60 -6.81 -17.26
#